data_AF-A0A6J4LX59-F1
#
_entry.id   AF-A0A6J4LX59-F1
#
_cell.length_a   1.000
_cell.length_b   1.000
_cell.length_c   1.000
_cell.angle_alpha   90.00
_cell.angle_beta   90.00
_cell.angle_gamma   90.00
#
_symmetry.space_group_name_H-M   'P 1'
#
loop_
_entity.id
_entity.type
_entity.pdbx_description
1 polymer ?
#
loop_
_entity_poly.entity_id
_entity_poly.type
_entity_poly.pdbx_seq_one_letter_code
_entity_poly.pdbx_strand_id
1 'polypeptide(L)'
;MTAALVAESARRSRVCWLSYAYDEAGDRVRVEGRLVWHLWHEDALVVLSCPGPAEQVLPGIDRTGRVEVTMRSKDTKGRLLTWTGMVEVVEVGTASWSGHVEALLGVRLNLPDVDAAREDWAEHGIIVRIRPLPAPVG
;
A
#
# COMPACT_ATOMS: atom_id res chain seq x y z
N MET A 1 -16.08 6.19 11.41
CA MET A 1 -15.75 5.43 10.17
C MET A 1 -15.62 3.96 10.52
N THR A 2 -16.18 3.06 9.71
CA THR A 2 -16.18 1.61 10.01
C THR A 2 -15.13 0.87 9.19
N ALA A 3 -14.62 -0.24 9.72
CA ALA A 3 -13.71 -1.13 8.99
C ALA A 3 -14.35 -1.68 7.71
N ALA A 4 -15.66 -1.94 7.73
CA ALA A 4 -16.42 -2.41 6.57
C ALA A 4 -16.40 -1.40 5.42
N LEU A 5 -16.59 -0.10 5.69
CA LEU A 5 -16.56 0.94 4.66
C LEU A 5 -15.15 1.10 4.06
N VAL A 6 -14.11 0.99 4.90
CA VAL A 6 -12.72 1.01 4.41
C VAL A 6 -12.46 -0.18 3.49
N ALA A 7 -12.78 -1.39 3.92
CA ALA A 7 -12.59 -2.61 3.14
C ALA A 7 -13.38 -2.57 1.82
N GLU A 8 -14.63 -2.11 1.85
CA GLU A 8 -15.44 -1.95 0.65
C GLU A 8 -14.81 -0.96 -0.33
N SER A 9 -14.39 0.22 0.14
CA SER A 9 -13.77 1.24 -0.71
C SER A 9 -12.47 0.75 -1.36
N ALA A 10 -11.64 0.02 -0.60
CA ALA A 10 -10.36 -0.51 -1.05
C ALA A 10 -10.49 -1.72 -1.98
N ARG A 11 -11.61 -2.44 -1.94
CA ARG A 11 -11.92 -3.48 -2.92
C ARG A 11 -12.46 -2.88 -4.22
N ARG A 12 -13.24 -1.79 -4.12
CA ARG A 12 -13.80 -1.09 -5.29
C ARG A 12 -12.73 -0.28 -6.05
N SER A 13 -11.77 0.33 -5.35
CA SER A 13 -10.65 1.07 -5.97
C SER A 13 -9.32 0.35 -5.73
N ARG A 14 -8.48 0.25 -6.75
CA ARG A 14 -7.09 -0.25 -6.62
C ARG A 14 -6.06 0.88 -6.52
N VAL A 15 -6.55 2.11 -6.37
CA VAL A 15 -5.74 3.32 -6.27
C VAL A 15 -6.22 4.14 -5.08
N CYS A 16 -5.28 4.67 -4.32
CA CYS A 16 -5.53 5.63 -3.25
C CYS A 16 -4.44 6.70 -3.24
N TRP A 17 -4.56 7.66 -2.33
CA TRP A 17 -3.51 8.65 -2.07
C TRP A 17 -2.99 8.47 -0.66
N LEU A 18 -1.67 8.46 -0.51
CA LEU A 18 -1.00 8.41 0.77
C LEU A 18 -0.38 9.76 1.10
N SER A 19 -0.55 10.21 2.33
CA SER A 19 0.23 11.29 2.92
C SER A 19 0.99 10.75 4.13
N TYR A 20 2.30 10.97 4.18
CA TYR A 20 3.15 10.47 5.25
C TYR A 20 4.39 11.33 5.45
N ALA A 21 5.11 11.09 6.54
CA ALA A 21 6.39 11.72 6.83
C ALA A 21 7.49 10.69 6.59
N TYR A 22 8.69 11.09 6.15
CA TYR A 22 9.89 10.28 5.83
C TYR A 22 10.17 10.13 4.34
N ASP A 23 11.42 10.39 3.95
CA ASP A 23 12.00 10.07 2.64
C ASP A 23 12.97 8.86 2.74
N GLU A 24 13.70 8.54 1.66
CA GLU A 24 14.64 7.41 1.61
C GLU A 24 15.80 7.55 2.61
N ALA A 25 16.22 8.79 2.91
CA ALA A 25 17.29 9.08 3.87
C ALA A 25 16.80 8.89 5.32
N GLY A 26 15.48 8.85 5.54
CA GLY A 26 14.87 8.81 6.87
C GLY A 26 14.71 10.19 7.49
N ASP A 27 14.94 11.24 6.70
CA ASP A 27 14.67 12.60 7.12
C ASP A 27 13.16 12.84 7.11
N ARG A 28 12.68 13.62 8.08
CA ARG A 28 11.24 13.93 8.19
C ARG A 28 10.81 14.90 7.09
N VAL A 29 10.58 14.37 5.89
CA VAL A 29 9.99 15.08 4.76
C VAL A 29 8.53 14.71 4.66
N ARG A 30 7.65 15.71 4.44
CA ARG A 30 6.22 15.46 4.28
C ARG A 30 5.92 15.12 2.82
N VAL A 31 5.46 13.89 2.59
CA VAL A 31 4.83 13.47 1.35
C VAL A 31 3.33 13.75 1.48
N GLU A 32 2.78 14.57 0.60
CA GLU A 32 1.34 14.88 0.59
C GLU A 32 0.69 14.32 -0.67
N GLY A 33 -0.36 13.50 -0.50
CA GLY A 33 -1.19 13.07 -1.60
C GLY A 33 -0.43 12.35 -2.71
N ARG A 34 0.45 11.40 -2.37
CA ARG A 34 1.08 10.51 -3.35
C ARG A 34 0.07 9.49 -3.83
N LEU A 35 -0.23 9.48 -5.13
CA LEU A 35 -1.06 8.45 -5.74
C LEU A 35 -0.32 7.10 -5.73
N VAL A 36 -0.97 6.07 -5.22
CA VAL A 36 -0.40 4.71 -5.13
C VAL A 36 -1.38 3.65 -5.61
N TRP A 37 -0.84 2.59 -6.18
CA TRP A 37 -1.57 1.37 -6.46
C TRP A 37 -1.46 0.42 -5.28
N HIS A 38 -2.55 -0.28 -4.97
CA HIS A 38 -2.61 -1.18 -3.84
C HIS A 38 -3.49 -2.39 -4.14
N LEU A 39 -3.40 -3.39 -3.26
CA LEU A 39 -4.33 -4.51 -3.15
C LEU A 39 -4.96 -4.50 -1.77
N TRP A 40 -6.26 -4.79 -1.65
CA TRP A 40 -6.82 -5.13 -0.33
C TRP A 40 -6.64 -6.63 -0.09
N HIS A 41 -5.86 -7.00 0.92
CA HIS A 41 -5.57 -8.40 1.26
C HIS A 41 -5.38 -8.52 2.78
N GLU A 42 -5.98 -9.54 3.39
CA GLU A 42 -5.93 -9.76 4.85
C GLU A 42 -6.20 -8.49 5.68
N ASP A 43 -7.33 -7.84 5.40
CA ASP A 43 -7.84 -6.66 6.12
C ASP A 43 -6.90 -5.45 6.16
N ALA A 44 -5.98 -5.36 5.19
CA ALA A 44 -5.07 -4.23 5.02
C ALA A 44 -4.96 -3.83 3.54
N LEU A 45 -4.50 -2.59 3.30
CA LEU A 45 -3.90 -2.28 2.01
C LEU A 45 -2.50 -2.90 1.97
N VAL A 46 -2.24 -3.71 0.96
CA VAL A 46 -0.90 -4.21 0.64
C VAL A 46 -0.36 -3.35 -0.50
N VAL A 47 0.81 -2.76 -0.25
CA VAL A 47 1.47 -1.84 -1.17
C VAL A 47 2.90 -2.33 -1.39
N LEU A 48 3.24 -2.53 -2.65
CA LEU A 48 4.62 -2.77 -3.08
C LEU A 48 5.25 -1.44 -3.45
N SER A 49 6.46 -1.22 -2.94
CA SER A 49 7.40 -0.22 -3.42
C SER A 49 8.62 -0.95 -3.97
N CYS A 50 8.87 -0.87 -5.26
CA CYS A 50 10.00 -1.56 -5.90
C CYS A 50 10.56 -0.67 -7.01
N PRO A 51 11.89 -0.49 -7.09
CA PRO A 51 12.53 0.10 -8.26
C PRO A 51 12.22 -0.72 -9.51
N GLY A 52 11.93 -0.05 -10.62
CA GLY A 52 11.69 -0.70 -11.91
C GLY A 52 10.70 0.07 -12.79
N PRO A 53 10.62 -0.26 -14.08
CA PRO A 53 9.78 0.46 -15.03
C PRO A 53 8.28 0.23 -14.83
N ALA A 54 7.90 -0.88 -14.19
CA ALA A 54 6.51 -1.30 -14.03
C ALA A 54 5.93 -1.04 -12.63
N GLU A 55 6.78 -0.81 -11.63
CA GLU A 55 6.37 -0.66 -10.24
C GLU A 55 6.58 0.76 -9.73
N GLN A 56 5.83 1.09 -8.68
CA GLN A 56 5.95 2.39 -8.01
C GLN A 56 7.07 2.37 -6.98
N VAL A 57 7.73 3.51 -6.79
CA VAL A 57 8.71 3.72 -5.70
C VAL A 57 8.12 4.67 -4.67
N LEU A 58 8.10 4.26 -3.42
CA LEU A 58 7.58 5.00 -2.26
C LEU A 58 8.69 5.20 -1.22
N PRO A 59 9.53 6.24 -1.41
CA PRO A 59 10.56 6.62 -0.45
C PRO A 59 10.07 6.64 0.99
N GLY A 60 10.83 6.05 1.93
CA GLY A 60 10.59 6.17 3.37
C GLY A 60 9.31 5.50 3.90
N ILE A 61 8.59 4.73 3.07
CA ILE A 61 7.33 4.11 3.49
C ILE A 61 7.52 3.07 4.60
N ASP A 62 8.64 2.35 4.58
CA ASP A 62 9.07 1.37 5.60
C ASP A 62 9.45 2.01 6.94
N ARG A 63 9.82 3.28 6.93
CA ARG A 63 10.17 4.06 8.14
C ARG A 63 8.99 4.85 8.70
N THR A 64 7.89 4.86 7.96
CA THR A 64 6.66 5.55 8.34
C THR A 64 5.88 4.69 9.31
N GLY A 65 5.60 5.17 10.52
CA GLY A 65 4.69 4.46 11.43
C GLY A 65 3.21 4.60 11.04
N ARG A 66 2.81 5.79 10.56
CA ARG A 66 1.42 6.09 10.21
C ARG A 66 1.31 6.87 8.92
N VAL A 67 0.29 6.53 8.13
CA VAL A 67 -0.06 7.21 6.88
C VAL A 67 -1.50 7.72 6.97
N GLU A 68 -1.79 8.85 6.32
CA GLU A 68 -3.16 9.19 5.96
C GLU A 68 -3.47 8.61 4.57
N VAL A 69 -4.55 7.85 4.48
CA VAL A 69 -5.04 7.24 3.25
C VAL A 69 -6.29 7.98 2.81
N THR A 70 -6.31 8.43 1.56
CA THR A 70 -7.48 9.02 0.92
C THR A 70 -7.98 8.12 -0.19
N MET A 71 -9.25 7.71 -0.10
CA MET A 71 -9.95 6.95 -1.14
C MET A 71 -10.84 7.89 -1.95
N ARG A 72 -10.88 7.70 -3.27
CA ARG A 72 -11.85 8.39 -4.15
C ARG A 72 -13.05 7.51 -4.42
N SER A 73 -14.19 8.15 -4.62
CA SER A 73 -15.36 7.49 -5.18
C SER A 73 -15.14 7.29 -6.67
N LYS A 74 -15.29 6.06 -7.15
CA LYS A 74 -15.29 5.79 -8.60
C LYS A 74 -16.50 6.43 -9.29
N ASP A 75 -17.62 6.55 -8.57
CA ASP A 75 -18.91 6.97 -9.14
C ASP A 75 -19.06 8.49 -9.20
N THR A 76 -18.63 9.20 -8.16
CA THR A 76 -18.82 10.67 -8.06
C THR A 76 -17.57 11.48 -8.37
N LYS A 77 -16.43 10.83 -8.65
CA LYS A 77 -15.09 11.43 -8.82
C LYS A 77 -14.60 12.29 -7.63
N GLY A 78 -15.36 12.41 -6.55
CA GLY A 78 -15.00 13.11 -5.31
C GLY A 78 -14.29 12.22 -4.28
N ARG A 79 -13.76 12.83 -3.21
CA ARG A 79 -13.19 12.13 -2.05
C ARG A 79 -14.28 11.29 -1.38
N LEU A 80 -14.08 9.98 -1.28
CA LEU A 80 -15.03 9.05 -0.64
C LEU A 80 -14.80 9.01 0.87
N LEU A 81 -13.56 8.76 1.30
CA LEU A 81 -13.20 8.76 2.71
C LEU A 81 -11.70 8.97 2.90
N THR A 82 -11.32 9.44 4.09
CA THR A 82 -9.93 9.59 4.53
C THR A 82 -9.75 8.97 5.89
N TRP A 83 -8.64 8.26 6.09
CA TRP A 83 -8.36 7.51 7.31
C TRP A 83 -6.89 7.40 7.64
N THR A 84 -6.56 7.23 8.92
CA THR A 84 -5.18 6.97 9.35
C THR A 84 -4.94 5.47 9.45
N GLY A 85 -3.86 5.01 8.84
CA GLY A 85 -3.42 3.62 8.91
C GLY A 85 -2.09 3.47 9.65
N MET A 86 -1.90 2.33 10.31
CA MET A 86 -0.59 1.88 10.76
C MET A 86 0.11 1.17 9.61
N VAL A 87 1.38 1.51 9.38
CA VAL A 87 2.21 0.79 8.40
C VAL A 87 2.95 -0.33 9.10
N GLU A 88 2.93 -1.51 8.49
CA GLU A 88 3.64 -2.70 8.95
C GLU A 88 4.47 -3.22 7.78
N VAL A 89 5.79 -3.26 7.94
CA VAL A 89 6.68 -3.86 6.93
C VAL A 89 6.52 -5.38 6.97
N VAL A 90 6.40 -5.99 5.79
CA VAL A 90 6.30 -7.45 5.65
C VAL A 90 7.70 -8.01 5.37
N GLU A 91 8.21 -8.79 6.32
CA GLU A 91 9.56 -9.35 6.27
C GLU A 91 9.73 -10.37 5.13
N VAL A 92 10.72 -10.15 4.26
CA VAL A 92 11.06 -11.02 3.12
C VAL A 92 11.37 -12.44 3.59
N GLY A 93 10.97 -13.45 2.79
CA GLY A 93 11.22 -14.86 3.09
C GLY A 93 10.29 -15.48 4.14
N THR A 94 9.35 -14.71 4.70
CA THR A 94 8.31 -15.24 5.59
C THR A 94 7.10 -15.76 4.81
N ALA A 95 6.30 -16.63 5.44
CA ALA A 95 5.04 -17.11 4.85
C ALA A 95 4.05 -15.97 4.57
N SER A 96 4.03 -14.93 5.42
CA SER A 96 3.22 -13.73 5.21
C SER A 96 3.67 -12.98 3.95
N TRP A 97 4.98 -12.85 3.74
CA TRP A 97 5.52 -12.25 2.52
C TRP A 97 5.13 -13.03 1.28
N SER A 98 5.33 -14.35 1.27
CA SER A 98 4.93 -15.20 0.14
C SER A 98 3.45 -15.06 -0.19
N GLY A 99 2.56 -15.06 0.82
CA GLY A 99 1.12 -14.87 0.61
C GLY A 99 0.77 -13.53 -0.03
N HIS A 100 1.40 -12.44 0.41
CA HIS A 100 1.20 -11.12 -0.17
C HIS A 100 1.76 -10.99 -1.59
N VAL A 101 2.90 -11.61 -1.87
CA VAL A 101 3.50 -11.64 -3.21
C VAL A 101 2.62 -12.39 -4.19
N GLU A 102 2.13 -13.59 -3.85
CA GLU A 102 1.21 -14.33 -4.73
C GLU A 102 -0.05 -13.51 -5.04
N ALA A 103 -0.61 -12.84 -4.03
CA ALA A 103 -1.78 -12.00 -4.21
C ALA A 103 -1.49 -10.78 -5.12
N LEU A 104 -0.29 -10.18 -5.00
CA LEU A 104 0.15 -9.07 -5.85
C LEU A 104 0.40 -9.53 -7.31
N LEU A 105 1.10 -10.63 -7.52
CA LEU A 105 1.37 -11.19 -8.84
C LEU A 105 0.06 -11.52 -9.58
N GLY A 106 -0.91 -12.11 -8.89
CA GLY A 106 -2.23 -12.43 -9.44
C GLY A 106 -3.02 -11.22 -9.95
N VAL A 107 -2.60 -9.99 -9.61
CA VAL A 107 -3.25 -8.75 -10.06
C VAL A 107 -2.39 -7.95 -11.04
N ARG A 108 -1.22 -8.45 -11.44
CA ARG A 108 -0.32 -7.87 -12.44
C ARG A 108 -0.33 -8.67 -13.74
N LEU A 109 -1.46 -8.60 -14.44
CA LEU A 109 -1.74 -9.39 -15.64
C LEU A 109 -0.82 -9.10 -16.84
N ASN A 110 -0.01 -8.05 -16.76
CA ASN A 110 0.89 -7.62 -17.83
C ASN A 110 2.37 -7.88 -17.51
N LEU A 111 2.69 -8.62 -16.43
CA LEU A 111 4.09 -8.98 -16.15
C LEU A 111 4.59 -9.94 -17.23
N PRO A 112 5.78 -9.68 -17.80
CA PRO A 112 6.37 -10.56 -18.81
C PRO A 112 6.82 -11.90 -18.21
N ASP A 113 7.29 -11.88 -16.96
CA ASP A 113 7.75 -13.05 -16.22
C ASP A 113 7.41 -12.86 -14.73
N VAL A 114 6.64 -13.79 -14.18
CA VAL A 114 6.13 -13.75 -12.80
C VAL A 114 7.20 -14.21 -11.81
N ASP A 115 8.07 -15.13 -12.20
CA ASP A 115 9.11 -15.68 -11.33
C ASP A 115 10.26 -14.68 -11.20
N ALA A 116 10.67 -14.06 -12.31
CA ALA A 116 11.65 -12.97 -12.28
C ALA A 116 11.12 -11.77 -11.45
N ALA A 117 9.84 -11.41 -11.60
CA ALA A 117 9.24 -10.35 -10.79
C ALA A 117 9.25 -10.70 -9.29
N ARG A 118 9.00 -11.96 -8.92
CA ARG A 118 9.08 -12.42 -7.53
C ARG A 118 10.50 -12.27 -6.97
N GLU A 119 11.51 -12.64 -7.74
CA GLU A 119 12.92 -12.49 -7.36
C GLU A 119 13.30 -11.02 -7.20
N ASP A 120 12.95 -10.16 -8.17
CA ASP A 120 13.19 -8.72 -8.12
C ASP A 120 12.55 -8.08 -6.89
N TRP A 121 11.32 -8.48 -6.54
CA TRP A 121 10.62 -7.96 -5.37
C TRP A 121 11.22 -8.46 -4.05
N ALA A 122 11.85 -9.64 -4.03
CA ALA A 122 12.56 -10.12 -2.85
C ALA A 122 13.87 -9.36 -2.65
N GLU A 123 14.57 -9.03 -3.74
CA GLU A 123 15.87 -8.36 -3.69
C GLU A 123 15.75 -6.85 -3.47
N HIS A 124 14.80 -6.20 -4.14
CA HIS A 124 14.70 -4.73 -4.21
C HIS A 124 13.39 -4.17 -3.69
N GLY A 125 12.39 -5.03 -3.44
CA GLY A 125 11.05 -4.63 -3.07
C GLY A 125 10.85 -4.43 -1.57
N ILE A 126 9.98 -3.50 -1.24
CA ILE A 126 9.43 -3.29 0.09
C ILE A 126 7.93 -3.52 0.00
N ILE A 127 7.43 -4.51 0.75
CA ILE A 127 5.99 -4.72 0.92
C ILE A 127 5.59 -4.16 2.27
N VAL A 128 4.60 -3.26 2.27
CA VAL A 128 3.97 -2.78 3.48
C VAL A 128 2.49 -3.11 3.52
N ARG A 129 1.99 -3.37 4.72
CA ARG A 129 0.57 -3.42 5.04
C ARG A 129 0.17 -2.11 5.71
N ILE A 130 -0.94 -1.53 5.27
CA ILE A 130 -1.54 -0.36 5.91
C ILE A 130 -2.85 -0.81 6.55
N ARG A 131 -2.82 -1.03 7.86
CA ARG A 131 -3.99 -1.44 8.63
C ARG A 131 -4.77 -0.22 9.10
N PRO A 132 -6.09 -0.16 8.88
CA PRO A 132 -6.91 0.94 9.39
C PRO A 132 -6.85 1.02 10.90
N LEU A 133 -6.52 2.20 11.43
CA LEU A 133 -6.68 2.45 12.86
C LEU A 133 -8.16 2.62 13.19
N PRO A 134 -8.59 2.23 14.40
CA PRO A 134 -9.89 2.61 14.92
C PRO A 134 -10.07 4.12 14.83
N ALA A 135 -11.30 4.57 14.56
CA ALA A 135 -11.60 5.99 14.71
C ALA A 135 -11.28 6.41 16.16
N PRO A 136 -10.70 7.60 16.39
CA PRO A 136 -10.52 8.11 17.74
C PRO A 136 -11.86 8.07 18.48
N VAL A 137 -11.87 7.46 19.67
CA VAL A 137 -13.01 7.58 20.57
C VAL A 137 -12.95 9.00 21.10
N GLY A 138 -13.96 9.81 20.75
CA GLY A 138 -14.07 11.20 21.19
C GLY A 138 -14.34 11.31 22.68
#